data_AF-A0A5B9T7Y8-F1
#
_entry.id   AF-A0A5B9T7Y8-F1
#
_cell.length_a   1.000
_cell.length_b   1.000
_cell.length_c   1.000
_cell.angle_alpha   90.00
_cell.angle_beta   90.00
_cell.angle_gamma   90.00
#
_symmetry.space_group_name_H-M   'P 1'
#
loop_
_entity.id
_entity.type
_entity.pdbx_description
1 polymer ?
#
loop_
_entity_poly.entity_id
_entity_poly.type
_entity_poly.pdbx_seq_one_letter_code
_entity_poly.pdbx_strand_id
1 'polypeptide(L)'
;MGRHHYNSRAGRDGYAIADLLAQIQSALSANSVVLTNPGMTAIENPIPRNDGYGNQVNDRAIFELTSKKPRAELFSTIPKGDAIKPK
;
A
#
# COMPACT_ATOMS: atom_id res chain seq x y z
N MET A 1 -6.16 -9.08 -8.60
CA MET A 1 -5.01 -8.41 -7.93
C MET A 1 -3.76 -9.25 -8.07
N GLY A 2 -2.57 -8.62 -8.06
CA GLY A 2 -1.32 -9.38 -8.01
C GLY A 2 -0.20 -8.81 -8.87
N ARG A 3 -0.32 -8.89 -10.20
CA ARG A 3 0.82 -8.60 -11.10
C ARG A 3 1.35 -7.16 -10.99
N HIS A 4 0.48 -6.16 -11.00
CA HIS A 4 0.92 -4.76 -10.88
C HIS A 4 1.55 -4.49 -9.52
N HIS A 5 0.91 -4.97 -8.45
CA HIS A 5 1.39 -4.80 -7.09
C HIS A 5 2.75 -5.47 -6.88
N TYR A 6 2.89 -6.73 -7.30
CA TYR A 6 4.14 -7.50 -7.22
C TYR A 6 5.26 -6.84 -8.03
N ASN A 7 5.00 -6.48 -9.29
CA ASN A 7 6.02 -5.84 -10.13
C ASN A 7 6.50 -4.51 -9.55
N SER A 8 5.59 -3.74 -8.93
CA SER A 8 5.93 -2.45 -8.34
C SER A 8 6.70 -2.61 -7.03
N ARG A 9 6.23 -3.46 -6.11
CA ARG A 9 6.83 -3.58 -4.77
C ARG A 9 8.01 -4.56 -4.74
N ALA A 10 7.82 -5.78 -5.22
CA ALA A 10 8.90 -6.77 -5.24
C ALA A 10 9.88 -6.53 -6.39
N GLY A 11 9.35 -6.34 -7.61
CA GLY A 11 10.19 -6.24 -8.81
C GLY A 11 11.01 -4.96 -8.89
N ARG A 12 10.43 -3.80 -8.54
CA ARG A 12 11.09 -2.49 -8.63
C ARG A 12 11.65 -2.02 -7.30
N ASP A 13 10.91 -2.18 -6.20
CA ASP A 13 11.30 -1.66 -4.89
C ASP A 13 12.02 -2.70 -4.01
N GLY A 14 12.17 -3.95 -4.46
CA GLY A 14 12.95 -4.99 -3.78
C GLY A 14 12.25 -5.68 -2.60
N TYR A 15 10.98 -5.36 -2.32
CA TYR A 15 10.27 -5.92 -1.17
C TYR A 15 10.04 -7.43 -1.27
N ALA A 16 10.23 -8.14 -0.16
CA ALA A 16 9.85 -9.53 -0.05
C ALA A 16 8.32 -9.67 0.03
N ILE A 17 7.80 -10.86 -0.30
CA ILE A 17 6.36 -11.14 -0.21
C ILE A 17 5.82 -10.90 1.21
N ALA A 18 6.62 -11.18 2.25
CA ALA A 18 6.25 -10.91 3.64
C ALA A 18 6.01 -9.41 3.89
N ASP A 19 6.82 -8.53 3.30
CA ASP A 19 6.63 -7.08 3.41
C ASP A 19 5.34 -6.64 2.72
N LEU A 20 5.03 -7.21 1.55
CA LEU A 20 3.78 -6.92 0.85
C LEU A 20 2.58 -7.32 1.71
N LEU A 21 2.62 -8.46 2.37
CA LEU A 21 1.55 -8.90 3.29
C LEU A 21 1.42 -7.93 4.48
N ALA A 22 2.54 -7.52 5.07
CA ALA A 22 2.55 -6.54 6.16
C ALA A 22 1.98 -5.17 5.74
N GLN A 23 2.35 -4.70 4.54
CA GLN A 23 1.81 -3.46 3.96
C GLN A 23 0.30 -3.56 3.74
N ILE A 24 -0.19 -4.68 3.20
CA ILE A 24 -1.63 -4.92 2.98
C ILE A 24 -2.38 -4.94 4.31
N GLN A 25 -1.89 -5.70 5.29
CA GLN A 25 -2.53 -5.84 6.59
C GLN A 25 -2.60 -4.49 7.32
N SER A 26 -1.52 -3.72 7.29
CA SER A 26 -1.48 -2.39 7.89
C SER A 26 -2.40 -1.41 7.17
N ALA A 27 -2.36 -1.35 5.84
CA ALA A 27 -3.17 -0.43 5.04
C ALA A 27 -4.68 -0.70 5.16
N LEU A 28 -5.09 -1.96 5.35
CA LEU A 28 -6.48 -2.37 5.53
C LEU A 28 -6.91 -2.45 7.02
N SER A 29 -6.11 -1.91 7.93
CA SER A 29 -6.45 -1.82 9.35
C SER A 29 -7.75 -1.05 9.60
N ALA A 30 -8.45 -1.38 10.69
CA ALA A 30 -9.65 -0.65 11.13
C ALA A 30 -9.36 0.84 11.47
N ASN A 31 -8.10 1.19 11.72
CA ASN A 31 -7.68 2.57 11.98
C ASN A 31 -7.44 3.38 10.70
N SER A 32 -7.50 2.74 9.52
CA SER A 32 -7.26 3.43 8.25
C SER A 32 -8.36 4.44 7.93
N VAL A 33 -7.94 5.57 7.40
CA VAL A 33 -8.82 6.69 7.05
C VAL A 33 -8.89 6.89 5.55
N VAL A 34 -10.05 7.33 5.06
CA VAL A 34 -10.25 7.65 3.64
C VAL A 34 -9.44 8.89 3.27
N LEU A 35 -8.66 8.80 2.19
CA LEU A 35 -7.97 9.96 1.63
C LEU A 35 -8.87 10.63 0.59
N THR A 36 -9.33 11.85 0.90
CA THR A 36 -10.18 12.65 0.01
C THR A 36 -9.34 13.45 -0.98
N ASN A 37 -8.75 12.76 -1.97
CA ASN A 37 -8.00 13.41 -3.04
C ASN A 37 -8.73 13.24 -4.39
N PRO A 38 -8.97 14.33 -5.15
CA PRO A 38 -9.52 14.22 -6.50
C PRO A 38 -8.57 13.41 -7.38
N GLY A 39 -9.01 12.23 -7.84
CA GLY A 39 -8.26 11.36 -8.74
C GLY A 39 -7.72 10.06 -8.15
N MET A 40 -7.94 9.78 -6.86
CA MET A 40 -7.50 8.53 -6.25
C MET A 40 -8.51 8.03 -5.22
N THR A 41 -8.89 6.76 -5.33
CA THR A 41 -9.63 6.05 -4.27
C THR A 41 -8.62 5.32 -3.39
N ALA A 42 -8.39 5.83 -2.18
CA ALA A 42 -7.39 5.27 -1.28
C ALA A 42 -7.81 5.40 0.19
N ILE A 43 -7.30 4.48 1.00
CA ILE A 43 -7.26 4.62 2.47
C ILE A 43 -5.80 4.54 2.93
N GLU A 44 -5.51 5.15 4.07
CA GLU A 44 -4.17 5.14 4.67
C GLU A 44 -4.28 4.89 6.16
N ASN A 45 -3.39 4.04 6.69
CA ASN A 45 -3.24 3.87 8.11
C ASN A 45 -2.44 5.05 8.70
N PRO A 46 -3.03 5.91 9.54
CA PRO A 46 -2.33 7.04 10.14
C PRO A 46 -1.33 6.61 11.21
N ILE A 47 -1.41 5.37 11.71
CA ILE A 47 -0.48 4.82 12.69
C ILE A 47 0.72 4.25 11.95
N PRO A 48 1.93 4.81 12.11
CA PRO A 48 3.11 4.32 11.41
C PRO A 48 3.47 2.89 11.83
N ARG A 49 3.87 2.09 10.86
CA ARG A 49 4.43 0.75 11.05
C ARG A 49 5.95 0.82 10.89
N ASN A 50 6.67 0.14 11.79
CA ASN A 50 8.08 -0.16 11.57
C ASN A 50 8.20 -1.15 10.39
N ASP A 51 8.89 -0.75 9.33
CA ASP A 51 9.01 -1.57 8.12
C ASP A 51 10.16 -2.58 8.15
N GLY A 52 10.98 -2.57 9.20
CA GLY A 52 12.15 -3.45 9.32
C GLY A 52 13.39 -2.97 8.56
N TYR A 53 13.29 -1.88 7.79
CA TYR A 53 14.39 -1.27 7.04
C TYR A 53 14.86 0.06 7.63
N GLY A 54 14.32 0.42 8.81
CA GLY A 54 14.65 1.65 9.52
C GLY A 54 13.71 2.80 9.21
N ASN A 55 12.58 2.57 8.51
CA ASN A 55 11.55 3.57 8.32
C ASN A 55 10.36 3.34 9.25
N GLN A 56 9.64 4.43 9.51
CA GLN A 56 8.28 4.40 10.05
C GLN A 56 7.35 4.81 8.91
N VAL A 57 6.50 3.89 8.47
CA VAL A 57 5.71 4.07 7.25
C VAL A 57 4.22 4.07 7.52
N ASN A 58 3.51 4.95 6.82
CA ASN A 58 2.06 4.97 6.77
C ASN A 58 1.61 4.17 5.54
N ASP A 59 1.14 2.95 5.74
CA ASP A 59 0.75 2.11 4.62
C ASP A 59 -0.57 2.59 4.02
N ARG A 60 -0.55 2.84 2.70
CA ARG A 60 -1.69 3.30 1.91
C ARG A 60 -2.17 2.22 0.97
N ALA A 61 -3.46 1.90 1.02
CA ALA A 61 -4.12 1.02 0.07
C ALA A 61 -4.72 1.85 -1.07
N ILE A 62 -4.39 1.48 -2.31
CA ILE A 62 -4.94 2.05 -3.53
C ILE A 62 -5.98 1.09 -4.07
N PHE A 63 -7.17 1.58 -4.39
CA PHE A 63 -8.24 0.77 -4.97
C PHE A 63 -8.40 1.05 -6.46
N GLU A 64 -8.59 -0.01 -7.25
CA GLU A 64 -9.07 0.10 -8.62
C GLU A 64 -10.58 0.35 -8.55
N LEU A 65 -11.01 1.53 -8.96
CA LEU A 65 -12.42 1.91 -9.03
C LEU A 65 -12.65 2.64 -10.35
N THR A 66 -12.95 1.87 -11.40
CA THR A 66 -13.18 2.41 -12.75
C THR A 66 -14.62 2.15 -13.16
N SER A 67 -15.15 2.88 -14.15
CA SER A 67 -16.50 2.63 -14.66
C SER A 67 -16.68 1.19 -15.20
N LYS A 68 -15.60 0.53 -15.62
CA LYS A 68 -15.59 -0.88 -16.06
C LYS A 68 -15.42 -1.88 -14.92
N LYS A 69 -14.94 -1.44 -13.75
CA LYS A 69 -14.76 -2.24 -12.52
C LYS A 69 -15.20 -1.40 -11.32
N PRO A 70 -16.51 -1.38 -11.02
CA PRO A 70 -17.09 -0.48 -10.03
C PRO A 70 -16.91 -0.97 -8.57
N ARG A 71 -16.19 -2.08 -8.36
CA ARG A 71 -15.92 -2.62 -7.02
C ARG A 71 -14.61 -2.05 -6.51
N ALA A 72 -14.61 -1.57 -5.28
CA ALA A 72 -13.39 -1.11 -4.62
C ALA A 72 -12.49 -2.32 -4.34
N GLU A 73 -11.55 -2.53 -5.24
CA GLU A 73 -10.72 -3.72 -5.29
C GLU A 73 -9.26 -3.28 -5.05
N LEU A 74 -8.55 -3.88 -4.08
CA LEU A 74 -7.19 -3.46 -3.69
C LEU A 74 -6.15 -3.59 -4.82
N PHE A 75 -5.84 -2.50 -5.51
CA PHE A 75 -4.93 -2.47 -6.66
C PHE A 75 -3.44 -2.61 -6.29
N SER A 76 -3.01 -1.91 -5.23
CA SER A 76 -1.63 -1.90 -4.73
C SER A 76 -1.57 -1.29 -3.33
N THR A 77 -0.49 -1.56 -2.57
CA THR A 77 -0.14 -0.76 -1.40
C THR A 77 1.07 0.14 -1.64
N ILE A 78 1.18 1.23 -0.89
CA ILE A 78 2.30 2.17 -0.90
C ILE A 78 2.71 2.44 0.56
N PRO A 79 3.91 2.02 1.00
CA PRO A 79 4.41 2.34 2.34
C PRO A 79 4.91 3.79 2.37
N LYS A 80 4.06 4.76 2.69
CA LYS A 80 4.45 6.17 2.66
C LYS A 80 5.49 6.46 3.74
N GLY A 81 6.63 7.03 3.33
CA GLY A 81 7.77 7.28 4.23
C GLY A 81 8.93 6.30 4.04
N ASP A 82 8.87 5.43 3.03
CA ASP A 82 9.89 4.42 2.70
C ASP A 82 11.15 4.99 2.03
N ALA A 83 11.91 5.81 2.75
CA ALA A 83 13.15 6.39 2.25
C ALA A 83 14.26 5.33 2.08
N ILE A 84 14.31 4.32 2.96
CA ILE A 84 15.27 3.23 2.93
C ILE A 84 14.58 1.98 2.38
N LYS A 85 14.90 1.59 1.15
CA LYS A 85 14.32 0.40 0.52
C LYS A 85 15.14 -0.87 0.81
N PRO A 86 14.52 -2.07 0.71
CA PRO A 86 15.25 -3.32 0.68
C PRO A 86 16.37 -3.28 -0.38
N LYS A 87 17.53 -3.87 -0.07
CA LYS A 87 18.66 -4.01 -0.99
C LYS A 87 18.59 -5.33 -1.76
#